data_AF-A0A453DL59-F1
#
_entry.id   AF-A0A453DL59-F1
#
_cell.length_a   1.000
_cell.length_b   1.000
_cell.length_c   1.000
_cell.angle_alpha   90.00
_cell.angle_beta   90.00
_cell.angle_gamma   90.00
#
_symmetry.space_group_name_H-M   'P 1'
#
loop_
_entity.id
_entity.type
_entity.pdbx_description
1 polymer ?
#
loop_
_entity_poly.entity_id
_entity_poly.type
_entity_poly.pdbx_seq_one_letter_code
_entity_poly.pdbx_strand_id
1 'polypeptide(L)'
;MEDSGDDHGAFMEKFILLPPPSSDQQQQQLPLHGLTFAIKDIFDVAGRVTGFGTPDWARTHAPAAATAPAVLAALAAGATGVGKTVMDEMAYSINGENAHYGTPANPCAPGRVPGGSSSGSAVAVAASLADFALGTDTGGSVRVPAAYCGIFGLRPSHGLVSVENVVPMAQMFDTVGWFARDLPTLSRVTDVMLPPVPAAADDDAEIPRRPSRVIIPADCFKILGSVDDHTYEILNASAAKIFGSDAVVDNGNLGDFVSSNVPSIGKFMTDLSAVEASSSCVPSLSAISRVMRVLQRSEFKANHAEWVNTVKPNLGPGIRERVQEAIASEDDSAMDDLHAVRTEFKSALAALLK
;
A
#
# COMPACT_ATOMS: atom_id res chain seq x y z
N MET A 1 34.51 -3.31 4.04
CA MET A 1 33.83 -2.88 2.82
C MET A 1 33.44 -1.44 3.07
N GLU A 2 33.97 -0.53 2.28
CA GLU A 2 33.68 0.90 2.38
C GLU A 2 32.18 1.11 2.16
N ASP A 3 31.52 1.75 3.12
CA ASP A 3 30.15 2.24 3.01
C ASP A 3 30.14 3.25 1.84
N SER A 4 29.54 2.88 0.72
CA SER A 4 29.57 3.68 -0.51
C SER A 4 28.79 4.99 -0.37
N GLY A 5 28.12 5.26 0.75
CA GLY A 5 27.36 6.49 1.00
C GLY A 5 26.15 6.71 0.08
N ASP A 6 26.03 5.90 -0.98
CA ASP A 6 24.93 5.86 -1.93
C ASP A 6 23.73 5.17 -1.28
N ASP A 7 22.65 5.92 -1.13
CA ASP A 7 21.39 5.42 -0.61
C ASP A 7 20.41 4.98 -1.69
N HIS A 8 20.90 4.78 -2.91
CA HIS A 8 20.09 4.41 -4.07
C HIS A 8 18.97 5.42 -4.36
N GLY A 9 19.09 6.67 -3.88
CA GLY A 9 18.03 7.68 -3.96
C GLY A 9 16.82 7.37 -3.09
N ALA A 10 16.94 6.47 -2.10
CA ALA A 10 15.81 6.06 -1.28
C ALA A 10 15.32 7.16 -0.33
N PHE A 11 16.21 8.05 0.13
CA PHE A 11 15.91 9.07 1.11
C PHE A 11 15.84 10.47 0.49
N MET A 12 14.82 11.23 0.90
CA MET A 12 14.78 12.67 0.65
C MET A 12 15.41 13.47 1.80
N GLU A 13 15.33 12.93 3.02
CA GLU A 13 15.95 13.52 4.21
C GLU A 13 16.41 12.41 5.14
N LYS A 14 17.68 12.44 5.57
CA LYS A 14 18.21 11.53 6.59
C LYS A 14 18.25 12.22 7.95
N PHE A 15 17.73 11.56 8.96
CA PHE A 15 17.81 11.99 10.35
C PHE A 15 17.57 10.82 11.28
N ILE A 16 18.02 10.95 12.52
CA ILE A 16 17.81 9.93 13.54
C ILE A 16 16.63 10.32 14.45
N LEU A 17 15.64 9.44 14.53
CA LEU A 17 14.63 9.45 15.59
C LEU A 17 14.94 8.33 16.58
N LEU A 18 15.35 8.71 17.77
CA LEU A 18 15.68 7.77 18.83
C LEU A 18 14.40 7.25 19.51
N PRO A 19 14.39 5.97 19.94
CA PRO A 19 13.35 5.47 20.81
C PRO A 19 13.31 6.25 22.13
N PRO A 20 12.18 6.24 22.87
CA PRO A 20 12.09 6.92 24.15
C PRO A 20 13.17 6.42 25.15
N PRO A 21 13.73 7.33 25.97
CA PRO A 21 14.76 6.96 26.93
C PRO A 21 14.23 5.95 27.95
N SER A 22 15.02 4.92 28.20
CA SER A 22 14.72 3.80 29.11
C SER A 22 16.04 3.14 29.54
N SER A 23 16.02 2.30 30.58
CA SER A 23 17.24 1.58 31.00
C SER A 23 17.68 0.56 29.96
N ASP A 24 18.98 0.27 29.88
CA ASP A 24 19.53 -0.69 28.90
C ASP A 24 18.83 -2.06 28.96
N GLN A 25 18.53 -2.55 30.16
CA GLN A 25 17.81 -3.82 30.36
C GLN A 25 16.38 -3.77 29.81
N GLN A 26 15.69 -2.64 29.95
CA GLN A 26 14.35 -2.47 29.39
C GLN A 26 14.40 -2.35 27.88
N GLN A 27 15.37 -1.61 27.33
CA GLN A 27 15.55 -1.46 25.88
C GLN A 27 15.78 -2.80 25.21
N GLN A 28 16.64 -3.65 25.76
CA GLN A 28 16.96 -4.97 25.20
C GLN A 28 15.75 -5.92 25.17
N GLN A 29 14.71 -5.65 25.95
CA GLN A 29 13.48 -6.44 25.97
C GLN A 29 12.42 -5.93 24.98
N LEU A 30 12.62 -4.76 24.37
CA LEU A 30 11.65 -4.20 23.43
C LEU A 30 11.63 -5.00 22.11
N PRO A 31 10.46 -5.23 21.52
CA PRO A 31 10.29 -6.18 20.42
C PRO A 31 11.02 -5.77 19.13
N LEU A 32 11.36 -4.49 18.93
CA LEU A 32 12.12 -3.98 17.79
C LEU A 32 13.46 -3.36 18.19
N HIS A 33 13.97 -3.68 19.38
CA HIS A 33 15.28 -3.21 19.82
C HIS A 33 16.38 -3.55 18.81
N GLY A 34 17.25 -2.56 18.56
CA GLY A 34 18.39 -2.66 17.65
C GLY A 34 18.01 -2.61 16.17
N LEU A 35 16.72 -2.53 15.82
CA LEU A 35 16.27 -2.38 14.44
C LEU A 35 16.17 -0.90 14.03
N THR A 36 16.43 -0.66 12.76
CA THR A 36 16.29 0.63 12.10
C THR A 36 15.08 0.64 11.17
N PHE A 37 14.44 1.81 11.01
CA PHE A 37 13.34 1.94 10.07
C PHE A 37 13.29 3.25 9.29
N ALA A 38 12.87 3.13 8.03
CA ALA A 38 12.64 4.26 7.15
C ALA A 38 11.15 4.66 7.12
N ILE A 39 10.86 5.94 6.91
CA ILE A 39 9.51 6.49 7.03
C ILE A 39 9.11 7.15 5.72
N LYS A 40 8.05 6.67 5.06
CA LYS A 40 7.49 7.35 3.89
C LYS A 40 7.18 8.82 4.17
N ASP A 41 7.42 9.70 3.22
CA ASP A 41 7.15 11.15 3.30
C ASP A 41 5.65 11.53 3.23
N ILE A 42 4.82 10.74 3.90
CA ILE A 42 3.38 10.97 4.06
C ILE A 42 2.97 10.91 5.54
N PHE A 43 3.81 10.31 6.38
CA PHE A 43 3.63 10.29 7.83
C PHE A 43 4.13 11.58 8.43
N ASP A 44 3.43 12.17 9.38
CA ASP A 44 3.96 13.30 10.12
C ASP A 44 4.98 12.85 11.16
N VAL A 45 5.99 13.71 11.37
CA VAL A 45 6.96 13.62 12.46
C VAL A 45 7.02 14.99 13.12
N ALA A 46 6.78 15.05 14.43
CA ALA A 46 6.70 16.31 15.16
C ALA A 46 7.95 17.19 14.92
N GLY A 47 7.72 18.47 14.60
CA GLY A 47 8.76 19.44 14.31
C GLY A 47 9.37 19.34 12.91
N ARG A 48 8.88 18.44 12.04
CA ARG A 48 9.32 18.29 10.65
C ARG A 48 8.18 18.56 9.69
N VAL A 49 8.51 19.11 8.52
CA VAL A 49 7.56 19.28 7.42
C VAL A 49 7.42 17.96 6.68
N THR A 50 6.18 17.48 6.52
CA THR A 50 5.86 16.35 5.65
C THR A 50 5.70 16.86 4.22
N GLY A 51 6.42 16.28 3.26
CA GLY A 51 6.44 16.79 1.89
C GLY A 51 5.39 16.19 0.97
N PHE A 52 4.75 15.08 1.33
CA PHE A 52 3.77 14.37 0.50
C PHE A 52 4.29 14.08 -0.92
N GLY A 53 5.61 13.89 -1.04
CA GLY A 53 6.28 13.70 -2.33
C GLY A 53 6.29 14.93 -3.24
N THR A 54 5.93 16.13 -2.78
CA THR A 54 5.94 17.36 -3.61
C THR A 54 6.63 18.55 -2.91
N PRO A 55 7.55 19.28 -3.57
CA PRO A 55 8.18 20.45 -2.97
C PRO A 55 7.19 21.59 -2.63
N ASP A 56 6.15 21.77 -3.43
CA ASP A 56 5.15 22.80 -3.20
C ASP A 56 4.28 22.51 -1.97
N TRP A 57 3.98 21.24 -1.68
CA TRP A 57 3.30 20.88 -0.44
C TRP A 57 4.18 21.20 0.77
N ALA A 58 5.45 20.80 0.76
CA ALA A 58 6.39 21.13 1.82
C ALA A 58 6.53 22.65 2.03
N ARG A 59 6.55 23.43 0.94
CA ARG A 59 6.68 24.89 0.99
C ARG A 59 5.48 25.58 1.65
N THR A 60 4.29 25.02 1.53
CA THR A 60 3.05 25.66 2.02
C THR A 60 2.55 25.12 3.36
N HIS A 61 3.15 24.04 3.89
CA HIS A 61 2.74 23.43 5.15
C HIS A 61 3.76 23.70 6.25
N ALA A 62 3.26 23.98 7.45
CA ALA A 62 4.10 24.14 8.63
C ALA A 62 4.64 22.76 9.10
N PRO A 63 5.72 22.75 9.89
CA PRO A 63 6.16 21.52 10.56
C PRO A 63 5.02 20.90 11.38
N ALA A 64 4.91 19.57 11.36
CA ALA A 64 3.84 18.86 12.01
C ALA A 64 3.88 19.05 13.55
N ALA A 65 2.71 19.19 14.15
CA ALA A 65 2.58 19.35 15.61
C ALA A 65 2.75 18.02 16.37
N ALA A 66 2.47 16.89 15.72
CA ALA A 66 2.51 15.56 16.29
C ALA A 66 3.13 14.55 15.32
N THR A 67 3.65 13.46 15.87
CA THR A 67 4.16 12.33 15.10
C THR A 67 3.05 11.31 14.87
N ALA A 68 2.98 10.71 13.67
CA ALA A 68 2.00 9.67 13.36
C ALA A 68 2.06 8.49 14.36
N PRO A 69 0.91 7.95 14.82
CA PRO A 69 0.90 6.84 15.78
C PRO A 69 1.67 5.61 15.33
N ALA A 70 1.69 5.29 14.03
CA ALA A 70 2.47 4.17 13.50
C ALA A 70 3.99 4.38 13.67
N VAL A 71 4.48 5.61 13.49
CA VAL A 71 5.88 5.96 13.74
C VAL A 71 6.19 5.91 15.23
N LEU A 72 5.29 6.43 16.08
CA LEU A 72 5.43 6.35 17.53
C LEU A 72 5.44 4.91 18.04
N ALA A 73 4.62 4.02 17.47
CA ALA A 73 4.59 2.60 17.83
C ALA A 73 5.94 1.91 17.56
N ALA A 74 6.55 2.16 16.40
CA ALA A 74 7.88 1.66 16.08
C ALA A 74 8.95 2.17 17.08
N LEU A 75 8.93 3.48 17.40
CA LEU A 75 9.87 4.08 18.36
C LEU A 75 9.67 3.53 19.77
N ALA A 76 8.42 3.41 20.23
CA ALA A 76 8.09 2.85 21.54
C ALA A 76 8.49 1.38 21.66
N ALA A 77 8.47 0.64 20.54
CA ALA A 77 8.96 -0.72 20.43
C ALA A 77 10.50 -0.83 20.32
N GLY A 78 11.24 0.27 20.47
CA GLY A 78 12.71 0.27 20.55
C GLY A 78 13.44 0.39 19.21
N ALA A 79 12.72 0.60 18.10
CA ALA A 79 13.34 0.84 16.80
C ALA A 79 13.86 2.28 16.68
N THR A 80 14.86 2.49 15.82
CA THR A 80 15.41 3.80 15.50
C THR A 80 15.00 4.24 14.09
N GLY A 81 14.38 5.42 13.96
CA GLY A 81 14.03 5.98 12.65
C GLY A 81 15.26 6.59 11.98
N VAL A 82 15.48 6.32 10.68
CA VAL A 82 16.69 6.76 9.94
C VAL A 82 16.45 7.81 8.86
N GLY A 83 15.20 8.19 8.61
CA GLY A 83 14.88 9.31 7.73
C GLY A 83 13.54 9.19 7.01
N LYS A 84 13.28 10.19 6.15
CA LYS A 84 12.15 10.24 5.23
C LYS A 84 12.53 9.73 3.86
N THR A 85 11.69 8.85 3.32
CA THR A 85 11.92 8.23 2.02
C THR A 85 11.14 8.89 0.91
N VAL A 86 11.72 8.87 -0.30
CA VAL A 86 11.05 9.28 -1.53
C VAL A 86 9.76 8.49 -1.73
N MET A 87 8.77 9.14 -2.32
CA MET A 87 7.49 8.57 -2.72
C MET A 87 6.97 9.22 -3.99
N ASP A 88 6.05 8.57 -4.70
CA ASP A 88 5.31 9.23 -5.80
C ASP A 88 4.55 10.44 -5.26
N GLU A 89 4.51 11.50 -6.06
CA GLU A 89 3.83 12.76 -5.75
C GLU A 89 2.37 12.51 -5.30
N MET A 90 2.02 13.07 -4.14
CA MET A 90 0.68 12.98 -3.56
C MET A 90 0.16 11.54 -3.36
N ALA A 91 1.05 10.55 -3.32
CA ALA A 91 0.74 9.13 -3.34
C ALA A 91 -0.15 8.67 -4.52
N TYR A 92 -0.29 9.49 -5.57
CA TYR A 92 -1.30 9.30 -6.62
C TYR A 92 -0.78 8.51 -7.84
N SER A 93 0.09 7.54 -7.58
CA SER A 93 0.68 6.64 -8.56
C SER A 93 1.22 5.38 -7.86
N ILE A 94 1.57 4.38 -8.66
CA ILE A 94 2.20 3.14 -8.20
C ILE A 94 3.50 2.83 -8.95
N ASN A 95 4.05 3.79 -9.70
CA ASN A 95 5.21 3.54 -10.56
C ASN A 95 6.54 3.64 -9.80
N GLY A 96 6.62 4.53 -8.81
CA GLY A 96 7.83 4.74 -8.03
C GLY A 96 8.71 5.89 -8.52
N GLU A 97 8.23 6.68 -9.47
CA GLU A 97 8.93 7.82 -10.04
C GLU A 97 8.46 9.13 -9.40
N ASN A 98 9.37 10.08 -9.25
CA ASN A 98 9.07 11.42 -8.77
C ASN A 98 9.84 12.46 -9.60
N ALA A 99 9.14 13.42 -10.19
CA ALA A 99 9.76 14.40 -11.08
C ALA A 99 10.71 15.38 -10.36
N HIS A 100 10.60 15.50 -9.05
CA HIS A 100 11.37 16.45 -8.23
C HIS A 100 12.51 15.79 -7.47
N TYR A 101 12.25 14.61 -6.90
CA TYR A 101 13.21 13.89 -6.06
C TYR A 101 13.92 12.75 -6.80
N GLY A 102 13.53 12.46 -8.04
CA GLY A 102 14.06 11.36 -8.84
C GLY A 102 13.41 10.01 -8.51
N THR A 103 13.93 8.96 -9.14
CA THR A 103 13.43 7.59 -9.01
C THR A 103 14.45 6.76 -8.24
N PRO A 104 14.10 6.19 -7.07
CA PRO A 104 15.00 5.31 -6.33
C PRO A 104 15.43 4.11 -7.19
N ALA A 105 16.72 3.78 -7.18
CA ALA A 105 17.27 2.70 -7.99
C ALA A 105 16.86 1.34 -7.40
N ASN A 106 16.12 0.53 -8.17
CA ASN A 106 15.68 -0.79 -7.75
C ASN A 106 16.88 -1.76 -7.61
N PRO A 107 17.23 -2.24 -6.39
CA PRO A 107 18.39 -3.11 -6.18
C PRO A 107 18.21 -4.51 -6.79
N CYS A 108 16.97 -4.99 -6.89
CA CYS A 108 16.65 -6.32 -7.42
C CYS A 108 16.53 -6.35 -8.94
N ALA A 109 16.29 -5.20 -9.58
CA ALA A 109 16.18 -5.08 -11.02
C ALA A 109 16.77 -3.75 -11.51
N PRO A 110 18.10 -3.64 -11.64
CA PRO A 110 18.76 -2.40 -12.07
C PRO A 110 18.19 -1.86 -13.39
N GLY A 111 17.94 -0.54 -13.43
CA GLY A 111 17.34 0.13 -14.59
C GLY A 111 15.83 -0.06 -14.74
N ARG A 112 15.16 -0.75 -13.80
CA ARG A 112 13.69 -0.82 -13.70
C ARG A 112 13.20 0.03 -12.54
N VAL A 113 11.94 0.47 -12.65
CA VAL A 113 11.31 1.22 -11.56
C VAL A 113 11.15 0.33 -10.32
N PRO A 114 11.22 0.91 -9.10
CA PRO A 114 11.04 0.16 -7.85
C PRO A 114 9.57 -0.13 -7.54
N GLY A 115 8.62 0.45 -8.30
CA GLY A 115 7.21 0.50 -7.93
C GLY A 115 6.96 1.58 -6.88
N GLY A 116 5.69 1.90 -6.64
CA GLY A 116 5.29 2.98 -5.74
C GLY A 116 3.88 2.79 -5.19
N SER A 117 3.32 3.73 -4.43
CA SER A 117 3.92 5.03 -4.10
C SER A 117 4.98 5.03 -3.00
N SER A 118 5.21 3.91 -2.32
CA SER A 118 6.21 3.81 -1.24
C SER A 118 7.60 3.39 -1.77
N SER A 119 8.06 4.02 -2.85
CA SER A 119 9.27 3.60 -3.60
C SER A 119 10.53 3.62 -2.75
N GLY A 120 10.81 4.74 -2.10
CA GLY A 120 11.99 4.87 -1.25
C GLY A 120 11.93 3.95 -0.02
N SER A 121 10.74 3.70 0.55
CA SER A 121 10.56 2.73 1.65
C SER A 121 10.99 1.32 1.22
N ALA A 122 10.56 0.89 0.03
CA ALA A 122 10.91 -0.43 -0.48
C ALA A 122 12.40 -0.53 -0.84
N VAL A 123 12.96 0.49 -1.51
CA VAL A 123 14.39 0.51 -1.84
C VAL A 123 15.26 0.56 -0.58
N ALA A 124 14.89 1.35 0.44
CA ALA A 124 15.63 1.39 1.71
C ALA A 124 15.72 0.01 2.37
N VAL A 125 14.65 -0.78 2.32
CA VAL A 125 14.65 -2.16 2.83
C VAL A 125 15.41 -3.09 1.90
N ALA A 126 15.18 -3.06 0.60
CA ALA A 126 15.85 -3.94 -0.36
C ALA A 126 17.37 -3.74 -0.40
N ALA A 127 17.83 -2.49 -0.28
CA ALA A 127 19.24 -2.12 -0.24
C ALA A 127 19.89 -2.25 1.14
N SER A 128 19.18 -2.77 2.15
CA SER A 128 19.67 -2.90 3.53
C SER A 128 20.10 -1.59 4.20
N LEU A 129 19.46 -0.47 3.82
CA LEU A 129 19.64 0.84 4.44
C LEU A 129 18.77 1.01 5.70
N ALA A 130 17.72 0.19 5.81
CA ALA A 130 16.90 0.02 7.01
C ALA A 130 16.46 -1.44 7.16
N ASP A 131 16.16 -1.89 8.37
CA ASP A 131 15.68 -3.26 8.63
C ASP A 131 14.22 -3.45 8.19
N PHE A 132 13.41 -2.42 8.41
CA PHE A 132 12.04 -2.32 7.91
C PHE A 132 11.72 -0.89 7.46
N ALA A 133 10.57 -0.69 6.82
CA ALA A 133 10.10 0.65 6.49
C ALA A 133 8.58 0.74 6.60
N LEU A 134 8.09 1.93 6.92
CA LEU A 134 6.68 2.26 6.91
C LEU A 134 6.28 2.86 5.57
N GLY A 135 5.09 2.48 5.08
CA GLY A 135 4.48 2.97 3.86
C GLY A 135 2.96 3.02 3.98
N THR A 136 2.31 3.41 2.89
CA THR A 136 0.84 3.41 2.78
C THR A 136 0.43 2.70 1.50
N ASP A 137 -0.70 1.99 1.53
CA ASP A 137 -1.28 1.26 0.41
C ASP A 137 -2.73 1.71 0.20
N THR A 138 -2.97 2.53 -0.82
CA THR A 138 -4.32 2.94 -1.25
C THR A 138 -4.82 1.97 -2.32
N GLY A 139 -4.09 1.86 -3.43
CA GLY A 139 -4.39 0.95 -4.55
C GLY A 139 -3.36 -0.15 -4.80
N GLY A 140 -2.31 -0.24 -3.98
CA GLY A 140 -1.17 -1.14 -4.21
C GLY A 140 0.16 -0.64 -3.66
N SER A 141 0.19 0.54 -3.05
CA SER A 141 1.41 1.29 -2.74
C SER A 141 2.35 0.69 -1.69
N VAL A 142 2.02 -0.46 -1.10
CA VAL A 142 2.96 -1.33 -0.37
C VAL A 142 3.23 -2.61 -1.15
N ARG A 143 2.18 -3.28 -1.64
CA ARG A 143 2.31 -4.59 -2.30
C ARG A 143 3.07 -4.54 -3.63
N VAL A 144 2.85 -3.50 -4.45
CA VAL A 144 3.52 -3.29 -5.74
C VAL A 144 5.03 -3.08 -5.56
N PRO A 145 5.49 -2.09 -4.78
CA PRO A 145 6.92 -1.89 -4.61
C PRO A 145 7.61 -3.04 -3.87
N ALA A 146 6.92 -3.75 -2.97
CA ALA A 146 7.45 -4.96 -2.36
C ALA A 146 7.75 -6.05 -3.40
N ALA A 147 6.79 -6.31 -4.30
CA ALA A 147 6.95 -7.28 -5.38
C ALA A 147 8.09 -6.89 -6.34
N TYR A 148 8.16 -5.62 -6.73
CA TYR A 148 9.17 -5.14 -7.69
C TYR A 148 10.58 -5.10 -7.08
N CYS A 149 10.70 -4.81 -5.79
CA CYS A 149 11.97 -4.79 -5.07
C CYS A 149 12.30 -6.13 -4.40
N GLY A 150 11.56 -7.22 -4.67
CA GLY A 150 11.90 -8.56 -4.19
C GLY A 150 11.90 -8.73 -2.66
N ILE A 151 11.05 -7.98 -1.94
CA ILE A 151 10.95 -8.00 -0.47
C ILE A 151 9.53 -8.30 0.00
N PHE A 152 9.35 -8.54 1.29
CA PHE A 152 8.01 -8.70 1.86
C PHE A 152 7.38 -7.33 2.13
N GLY A 153 6.09 -7.20 1.79
CA GLY A 153 5.28 -6.03 2.11
C GLY A 153 3.91 -6.46 2.63
N LEU A 154 3.50 -5.94 3.78
CA LEU A 154 2.22 -6.26 4.40
C LEU A 154 1.30 -5.04 4.38
N ARG A 155 0.15 -5.20 3.71
CA ARG A 155 -1.01 -4.32 3.86
C ARG A 155 -2.01 -5.02 4.80
N PRO A 156 -2.19 -4.56 6.05
CA PRO A 156 -3.16 -5.15 6.97
C PRO A 156 -4.61 -4.86 6.54
N SER A 157 -5.58 -5.45 7.25
CA SER A 157 -6.98 -5.09 7.07
C SER A 157 -7.19 -3.58 7.31
N HIS A 158 -7.97 -2.95 6.44
CA HIS A 158 -8.26 -1.52 6.52
C HIS A 158 -8.84 -1.16 7.90
N GLY A 159 -8.31 -0.10 8.50
CA GLY A 159 -8.75 0.41 9.81
C GLY A 159 -8.09 -0.25 11.04
N LEU A 160 -7.26 -1.29 10.89
CA LEU A 160 -6.55 -1.89 12.04
C LEU A 160 -5.41 -1.03 12.58
N VAL A 161 -4.78 -0.23 11.73
CA VAL A 161 -3.70 0.68 12.10
C VAL A 161 -4.16 2.10 11.86
N SER A 162 -3.95 2.98 12.85
CA SER A 162 -4.33 4.39 12.75
C SER A 162 -3.64 5.08 11.58
N VAL A 163 -4.43 5.86 10.83
CA VAL A 163 -3.96 6.77 9.78
C VAL A 163 -3.90 8.23 10.27
N GLU A 164 -4.00 8.46 11.58
CA GLU A 164 -3.87 9.79 12.16
C GLU A 164 -2.48 10.38 11.90
N ASN A 165 -2.42 11.68 11.57
CA ASN A 165 -1.21 12.38 11.14
C ASN A 165 -0.49 11.66 9.99
N VAL A 166 -1.28 11.09 9.06
CA VAL A 166 -0.84 10.64 7.75
C VAL A 166 -1.60 11.47 6.73
N VAL A 167 -0.88 12.15 5.82
CA VAL A 167 -1.53 12.98 4.80
C VAL A 167 -2.45 12.09 3.94
N PRO A 168 -3.77 12.38 3.85
CA PRO A 168 -4.72 11.47 3.21
C PRO A 168 -4.57 11.50 1.69
N MET A 169 -4.69 10.34 1.06
CA MET A 169 -4.86 10.22 -0.40
C MET A 169 -6.33 9.93 -0.73
N ALA A 170 -6.87 8.85 -0.15
CA ALA A 170 -8.28 8.48 -0.20
C ALA A 170 -8.59 7.56 1.00
N GLN A 171 -9.14 8.14 2.07
CA GLN A 171 -9.32 7.48 3.37
C GLN A 171 -10.17 6.21 3.32
N MET A 172 -11.09 6.06 2.36
CA MET A 172 -11.84 4.83 2.11
C MET A 172 -10.94 3.62 1.79
N PHE A 173 -9.69 3.86 1.40
CA PHE A 173 -8.74 2.85 0.95
C PHE A 173 -7.37 2.95 1.63
N ASP A 174 -6.98 4.12 2.13
CA ASP A 174 -5.66 4.35 2.74
C ASP A 174 -5.42 3.38 3.91
N THR A 175 -4.30 2.67 3.84
CA THR A 175 -3.91 1.69 4.85
C THR A 175 -2.42 1.82 5.11
N VAL A 176 -2.03 2.02 6.38
CA VAL A 176 -0.62 1.94 6.78
C VAL A 176 -0.15 0.50 6.61
N GLY A 177 1.02 0.32 5.99
CA GLY A 177 1.67 -0.97 5.82
C GLY A 177 3.18 -0.86 6.02
N TRP A 178 3.86 -1.99 5.95
CA TRP A 178 5.30 -2.05 6.20
C TRP A 178 6.01 -3.09 5.34
N PHE A 179 7.32 -2.95 5.26
CA PHE A 179 8.22 -3.76 4.45
C PHE A 179 9.31 -4.39 5.32
N ALA A 180 9.76 -5.59 4.96
CA ALA A 180 10.96 -6.21 5.53
C ALA A 180 11.61 -7.16 4.51
N ARG A 181 12.90 -7.45 4.66
CA ARG A 181 13.62 -8.43 3.81
C ARG A 181 13.31 -9.88 4.18
N ASP A 182 12.87 -10.13 5.41
CA ASP A 182 12.63 -11.46 5.95
C ASP A 182 11.35 -11.52 6.81
N LEU A 183 10.78 -12.73 6.90
CA LEU A 183 9.55 -13.01 7.64
C LEU A 183 9.70 -12.78 9.16
N PRO A 184 10.81 -13.15 9.84
CA PRO A 184 10.99 -12.85 11.26
C PRO A 184 10.88 -11.35 11.58
N THR A 185 11.54 -10.49 10.80
CA THR A 185 11.44 -9.04 10.96
C THR A 185 10.04 -8.54 10.66
N LEU A 186 9.43 -9.01 9.56
CA LEU A 186 8.04 -8.66 9.23
C LEU A 186 7.07 -9.03 10.36
N SER A 187 7.24 -10.21 10.96
CA SER A 187 6.41 -10.70 12.08
C SER A 187 6.55 -9.81 13.30
N ARG A 188 7.78 -9.49 13.72
CA ARG A 188 8.03 -8.60 14.87
C ARG A 188 7.38 -7.23 14.68
N VAL A 189 7.46 -6.65 13.47
CA VAL A 189 6.80 -5.38 13.15
C VAL A 189 5.28 -5.54 13.17
N THR A 190 4.77 -6.68 12.68
CA THR A 190 3.33 -6.98 12.68
C THR A 190 2.76 -7.05 14.09
N ASP A 191 3.45 -7.71 15.01
CA ASP A 191 3.04 -7.84 16.43
C ASP A 191 2.99 -6.49 17.15
N VAL A 192 3.80 -5.52 16.71
CA VAL A 192 3.81 -4.15 17.24
C VAL A 192 2.72 -3.29 16.63
N MET A 193 2.48 -3.43 15.32
CA MET A 193 1.60 -2.54 14.57
C MET A 193 0.13 -2.92 14.69
N LEU A 194 -0.18 -4.22 14.81
CA LEU A 194 -1.54 -4.69 14.89
C LEU A 194 -2.07 -4.68 16.33
N PRO A 195 -3.38 -4.46 16.53
CA PRO A 195 -3.98 -4.65 17.83
C PRO A 195 -3.80 -6.11 18.28
N PRO A 196 -3.65 -6.37 19.59
CA PRO A 196 -3.60 -7.73 20.11
C PRO A 196 -4.83 -8.50 19.67
N VAL A 197 -4.63 -9.68 19.07
CA VAL A 197 -5.74 -10.60 18.82
C VAL A 197 -6.20 -11.11 20.19
N PRO A 198 -7.50 -10.99 20.55
CA PRO A 198 -8.01 -11.61 21.76
C PRO A 198 -7.65 -13.10 21.73
N ALA A 199 -7.02 -13.60 22.80
CA ALA A 199 -6.75 -15.03 22.91
C ALA A 199 -8.07 -15.78 22.65
N ALA A 200 -8.07 -16.69 21.69
CA ALA A 200 -9.23 -17.55 21.49
C ALA A 200 -9.52 -18.22 22.83
N ALA A 201 -10.78 -18.21 23.26
CA ALA A 201 -11.21 -18.77 24.54
C ALA A 201 -11.08 -20.32 24.60
N ASP A 202 -10.40 -20.93 23.63
CA ASP A 202 -10.20 -22.36 23.50
C ASP A 202 -8.70 -22.66 23.62
N ASP A 203 -8.36 -23.68 24.40
CA ASP A 203 -7.02 -24.25 24.64
C ASP A 203 -6.28 -24.72 23.36
N ASP A 204 -6.84 -24.49 22.17
CA ASP A 204 -6.31 -24.85 20.84
C ASP A 204 -5.48 -23.73 20.16
N ALA A 205 -5.14 -22.66 20.88
CA ALA A 205 -4.43 -21.48 20.35
C ALA A 205 -3.03 -21.79 19.75
N GLU A 206 -2.48 -22.99 20.00
CA GLU A 206 -1.18 -23.42 19.46
C GLU A 206 -1.25 -24.09 18.08
N ILE A 207 -2.43 -24.41 17.53
CA ILE A 207 -2.51 -25.03 16.20
C ILE A 207 -2.57 -23.94 15.12
N PRO A 208 -1.56 -23.80 14.24
CA PRO A 208 -1.65 -22.91 13.09
C PRO A 208 -2.83 -23.36 12.23
N ARG A 209 -3.90 -22.56 12.19
CA ARG A 209 -5.06 -22.86 11.34
C ARG A 209 -4.64 -22.72 9.88
N ARG A 210 -4.36 -23.85 9.23
CA ARG A 210 -4.17 -23.90 7.78
C ARG A 210 -5.51 -23.65 7.08
N PRO A 211 -5.52 -22.92 5.95
CA PRO A 211 -6.73 -22.74 5.18
C PRO A 211 -7.19 -24.09 4.63
N SER A 212 -8.49 -24.38 4.70
CA SER A 212 -9.10 -25.58 4.10
C SER A 212 -9.39 -25.40 2.59
N ARG A 213 -9.35 -24.15 2.10
CA ARG A 213 -9.55 -23.79 0.70
C ARG A 213 -8.68 -22.60 0.33
N VAL A 214 -8.08 -22.67 -0.86
CA VAL A 214 -7.30 -21.59 -1.46
C VAL A 214 -7.92 -21.27 -2.81
N ILE A 215 -8.33 -20.02 -3.03
CA ILE A 215 -8.93 -19.57 -4.29
C ILE A 215 -7.88 -18.79 -5.09
N ILE A 216 -7.59 -19.22 -6.31
CA ILE A 216 -6.71 -18.56 -7.27
C ILE A 216 -7.59 -18.12 -8.46
N PRO A 217 -7.97 -16.83 -8.54
CA PRO A 217 -8.94 -16.39 -9.53
C PRO A 217 -8.30 -16.33 -10.92
N ALA A 218 -8.51 -17.37 -11.73
CA ALA A 218 -7.82 -17.56 -13.01
C ALA A 218 -8.11 -16.44 -14.04
N ASP A 219 -9.31 -15.86 -13.99
CA ASP A 219 -9.71 -14.76 -14.84
C ASP A 219 -8.96 -13.45 -14.55
N CYS A 220 -8.53 -13.20 -13.31
CA CYS A 220 -7.65 -12.06 -12.99
C CYS A 220 -6.35 -12.08 -13.80
N PHE A 221 -5.84 -13.27 -14.15
CA PHE A 221 -4.61 -13.42 -14.91
C PHE A 221 -4.81 -13.14 -16.41
N LYS A 222 -6.05 -13.13 -16.91
CA LYS A 222 -6.36 -12.67 -18.28
C LYS A 222 -6.10 -11.18 -18.45
N ILE A 223 -6.08 -10.42 -17.36
CA ILE A 223 -5.75 -8.99 -17.35
C ILE A 223 -4.25 -8.77 -17.59
N LEU A 224 -3.42 -9.79 -17.33
CA LEU A 224 -2.00 -9.74 -17.63
C LEU A 224 -1.83 -9.76 -19.15
N GLY A 225 -1.30 -8.67 -19.70
CA GLY A 225 -1.25 -8.45 -21.16
C GLY A 225 -0.13 -9.19 -21.90
N SER A 226 0.57 -10.14 -21.28
CA SER A 226 1.71 -10.84 -21.88
C SER A 226 1.37 -12.29 -22.20
N VAL A 227 1.62 -12.70 -23.43
CA VAL A 227 1.46 -14.09 -23.90
C VAL A 227 2.48 -15.06 -23.29
N ASP A 228 3.59 -14.54 -22.77
CA ASP A 228 4.66 -15.30 -22.10
C ASP A 228 4.57 -15.19 -20.56
N ASP A 229 3.46 -14.68 -20.01
CA ASP A 229 3.28 -14.63 -18.57
C ASP A 229 3.05 -16.02 -18.00
N HIS A 230 3.92 -16.45 -17.08
CA HIS A 230 3.80 -17.72 -16.36
C HIS A 230 3.37 -17.54 -14.90
N THR A 231 2.89 -16.36 -14.52
CA THR A 231 2.60 -16.01 -13.13
C THR A 231 1.50 -16.91 -12.57
N TYR A 232 0.47 -17.17 -13.38
CA TYR A 232 -0.62 -18.07 -13.01
C TYR A 232 -0.12 -19.50 -12.74
N GLU A 233 0.66 -20.07 -13.66
CA GLU A 233 1.19 -21.44 -13.51
C GLU A 233 2.11 -21.55 -12.30
N ILE A 234 3.00 -20.57 -12.10
CA ILE A 234 3.93 -20.54 -10.96
C ILE A 234 3.16 -20.45 -9.64
N LEU A 235 2.17 -19.56 -9.55
CA LEU A 235 1.37 -19.39 -8.34
C LEU A 235 0.56 -20.64 -8.04
N ASN A 236 -0.11 -21.22 -9.04
CA ASN A 236 -0.93 -22.41 -8.89
C ASN A 236 -0.08 -23.63 -8.49
N ALA A 237 1.08 -23.82 -9.12
CA ALA A 237 2.02 -24.88 -8.73
C ALA A 237 2.56 -24.68 -7.30
N SER A 238 2.84 -23.43 -6.91
CA SER A 238 3.30 -23.09 -5.56
C SER A 238 2.22 -23.36 -4.51
N ALA A 239 0.98 -22.97 -4.78
CA ALA A 239 -0.15 -23.22 -3.90
C ALA A 239 -0.44 -24.72 -3.77
N ALA A 240 -0.43 -25.47 -4.86
CA ALA A 240 -0.59 -26.93 -4.83
C ALA A 240 0.52 -27.60 -4.01
N LYS A 241 1.77 -27.13 -4.11
CA LYS A 241 2.90 -27.64 -3.33
C LYS A 241 2.76 -27.36 -1.82
N ILE A 242 2.25 -26.18 -1.45
CA ILE A 242 2.17 -25.76 -0.04
C ILE A 242 0.90 -26.29 0.63
N PHE A 243 -0.23 -26.29 -0.07
CA PHE A 243 -1.56 -26.54 0.49
C PHE A 243 -2.26 -27.77 -0.08
N GLY A 244 -1.81 -28.36 -1.19
CA GLY A 244 -2.58 -29.36 -1.94
C GLY A 244 -2.86 -30.67 -1.20
N SER A 245 -2.17 -30.97 -0.10
CA SER A 245 -2.52 -32.10 0.79
C SER A 245 -3.64 -31.78 1.78
N ASP A 246 -3.81 -30.50 2.12
CA ASP A 246 -4.60 -30.04 3.28
C ASP A 246 -5.77 -29.12 2.88
N ALA A 247 -5.78 -28.63 1.64
CA ALA A 247 -6.74 -27.65 1.14
C ALA A 247 -7.16 -27.92 -0.31
N VAL A 248 -8.39 -27.53 -0.63
CA VAL A 248 -8.87 -27.49 -2.02
C VAL A 248 -8.33 -26.23 -2.70
N VAL A 249 -7.58 -26.39 -3.80
CA VAL A 249 -7.17 -25.28 -4.67
C VAL A 249 -8.26 -25.07 -5.73
N ASP A 250 -9.01 -23.98 -5.56
CA ASP A 250 -10.09 -23.58 -6.45
C ASP A 250 -9.63 -22.51 -7.43
N ASN A 251 -9.83 -22.75 -8.72
CA ASN A 251 -9.45 -21.88 -9.82
C ASN A 251 -10.65 -21.15 -10.47
N GLY A 252 -11.74 -20.98 -9.73
CA GLY A 252 -12.95 -20.29 -10.19
C GLY A 252 -12.70 -18.83 -10.60
N ASN A 253 -13.63 -18.28 -11.40
CA ASN A 253 -13.54 -16.91 -11.90
C ASN A 253 -14.09 -15.91 -10.88
N LEU A 254 -13.28 -14.93 -10.46
CA LEU A 254 -13.73 -13.88 -9.53
C LEU A 254 -14.72 -12.94 -10.20
N GLY A 255 -14.59 -12.68 -11.49
CA GLY A 255 -15.46 -11.82 -12.27
C GLY A 255 -16.89 -12.35 -12.36
N ASP A 256 -17.06 -13.67 -12.54
CA ASP A 256 -18.37 -14.33 -12.54
C ASP A 256 -19.00 -14.24 -11.14
N PHE A 257 -18.20 -14.47 -10.10
CA PHE A 257 -18.63 -14.32 -8.71
C PHE A 257 -19.10 -12.90 -8.41
N VAL A 258 -18.33 -11.87 -8.79
CA VAL A 258 -18.70 -10.46 -8.60
C VAL A 258 -19.99 -10.13 -9.33
N SER A 259 -20.12 -10.53 -10.60
CA SER A 259 -21.34 -10.28 -11.39
C SER A 259 -22.59 -10.88 -10.73
N SER A 260 -22.45 -12.02 -10.05
CA SER A 260 -23.57 -12.72 -9.42
C SER A 260 -23.91 -12.20 -8.02
N ASN A 261 -22.96 -11.58 -7.32
CA ASN A 261 -23.06 -11.26 -5.89
C ASN A 261 -22.96 -9.77 -5.56
N VAL A 262 -22.80 -8.90 -6.56
CA VAL A 262 -22.77 -7.43 -6.41
C VAL A 262 -23.87 -6.81 -7.27
N PRO A 263 -25.15 -6.80 -6.82
CA PRO A 263 -26.29 -6.40 -7.64
C PRO A 263 -26.17 -5.03 -8.31
N SER A 264 -25.55 -4.06 -7.62
CA SER A 264 -25.42 -2.69 -8.12
C SER A 264 -24.37 -2.53 -9.23
N ILE A 265 -23.50 -3.54 -9.45
CA ILE A 265 -22.40 -3.44 -10.43
C ILE A 265 -22.90 -3.34 -11.88
N GLY A 266 -24.09 -3.88 -12.19
CA GLY A 266 -24.63 -3.93 -13.54
C GLY A 266 -24.78 -2.55 -14.19
N LYS A 267 -25.05 -1.50 -13.39
CA LYS A 267 -25.13 -0.10 -13.84
C LYS A 267 -23.82 0.43 -14.42
N PHE A 268 -22.69 -0.16 -14.02
CA PHE A 268 -21.34 0.26 -14.39
C PHE A 268 -20.69 -0.67 -15.42
N MET A 269 -21.34 -1.78 -15.77
CA MET A 269 -20.84 -2.73 -16.77
C MET A 269 -21.22 -2.35 -18.21
N THR A 270 -22.30 -1.60 -18.41
CA THR A 270 -22.85 -1.27 -19.75
C THR A 270 -21.97 -0.31 -20.56
N ASP A 271 -21.23 0.57 -19.88
CA ASP A 271 -20.32 1.56 -20.51
C ASP A 271 -18.99 0.98 -21.02
N LEU A 272 -18.67 -0.28 -20.70
CA LEU A 272 -17.42 -0.93 -21.12
C LEU A 272 -17.48 -1.46 -22.56
N SER A 273 -18.67 -1.54 -23.14
CA SER A 273 -18.93 -2.14 -24.46
C SER A 273 -18.37 -1.35 -25.65
N ALA A 274 -18.01 -0.07 -25.46
CA ALA A 274 -17.47 0.78 -26.53
C ALA A 274 -15.94 0.98 -26.51
N VAL A 275 -15.25 0.66 -25.39
CA VAL A 275 -13.82 1.02 -25.19
C VAL A 275 -12.89 -0.19 -25.08
N GLU A 276 -13.37 -1.38 -24.71
CA GLU A 276 -12.49 -2.51 -24.35
C GLU A 276 -12.86 -3.84 -25.03
N ALA A 277 -12.99 -3.85 -26.35
CA ALA A 277 -13.10 -5.07 -27.15
C ALA A 277 -11.76 -5.83 -27.30
N SER A 278 -10.94 -5.87 -26.24
CA SER A 278 -9.67 -6.61 -26.21
C SER A 278 -9.80 -7.85 -25.32
N SER A 279 -9.07 -8.92 -25.64
CA SER A 279 -9.09 -10.22 -24.95
C SER A 279 -8.53 -10.19 -23.51
N SER A 280 -8.15 -9.02 -23.00
CA SER A 280 -7.48 -8.80 -21.72
C SER A 280 -8.35 -8.03 -20.71
N CYS A 281 -9.65 -8.27 -20.70
CA CYS A 281 -10.60 -7.59 -19.82
C CYS A 281 -11.52 -8.59 -19.11
N VAL A 282 -11.75 -8.38 -17.81
CA VAL A 282 -12.79 -9.06 -17.03
C VAL A 282 -13.82 -7.99 -16.65
N PRO A 283 -14.97 -7.90 -17.35
CA PRO A 283 -15.84 -6.73 -17.28
C PRO A 283 -16.26 -6.29 -15.88
N SER A 284 -16.65 -7.23 -15.01
CA SER A 284 -17.05 -6.92 -13.64
C SER A 284 -15.88 -6.43 -12.78
N LEU A 285 -14.66 -6.93 -12.97
CA LEU A 285 -13.47 -6.45 -12.27
C LEU A 285 -13.03 -5.08 -12.80
N SER A 286 -13.16 -4.83 -14.10
CA SER A 286 -12.95 -3.50 -14.69
C SER A 286 -13.95 -2.48 -14.13
N ALA A 287 -15.23 -2.86 -13.99
CA ALA A 287 -16.23 -2.03 -13.34
C ALA A 287 -15.86 -1.74 -11.87
N ILE A 288 -15.46 -2.75 -11.08
CA ILE A 288 -15.00 -2.55 -9.70
C ILE A 288 -13.79 -1.60 -9.62
N SER A 289 -12.81 -1.76 -10.51
CA SER A 289 -11.64 -0.87 -10.62
C SER A 289 -12.06 0.57 -10.93
N ARG A 290 -13.00 0.76 -11.87
CA ARG A 290 -13.55 2.09 -12.18
C ARG A 290 -14.27 2.70 -10.98
N VAL A 291 -15.12 1.94 -10.29
CA VAL A 291 -15.80 2.41 -9.06
C VAL A 291 -14.79 2.86 -8.01
N MET A 292 -13.75 2.05 -7.76
CA MET A 292 -12.68 2.41 -6.83
C MET A 292 -11.98 3.71 -7.22
N ARG A 293 -11.65 3.89 -8.51
CA ARG A 293 -10.98 5.11 -9.00
C ARG A 293 -11.86 6.36 -8.88
N VAL A 294 -13.17 6.25 -9.10
CA VAL A 294 -14.09 7.40 -8.94
C VAL A 294 -14.20 7.79 -7.46
N LEU A 295 -14.39 6.81 -6.57
CA LEU A 295 -14.42 7.07 -5.12
C LEU A 295 -13.10 7.67 -4.62
N GLN A 296 -11.96 7.14 -5.10
CA GLN A 296 -10.63 7.66 -4.79
C GLN A 296 -10.47 9.13 -5.25
N ARG A 297 -10.89 9.46 -6.48
CA ARG A 297 -10.85 10.84 -7.00
C ARG A 297 -11.72 11.79 -6.17
N SER A 298 -12.90 11.34 -5.78
CA SER A 298 -13.83 12.13 -4.95
C SER A 298 -13.22 12.48 -3.59
N GLU A 299 -12.63 11.52 -2.88
CA GLU A 299 -11.95 11.80 -1.60
C GLU A 299 -10.69 12.65 -1.78
N PHE A 300 -9.90 12.40 -2.82
CA PHE A 300 -8.74 13.23 -3.13
C PHE A 300 -9.15 14.69 -3.36
N LYS A 301 -10.20 14.92 -4.15
CA LYS A 301 -10.78 16.25 -4.39
C LYS A 301 -11.24 16.87 -3.08
N ALA A 302 -12.00 16.14 -2.26
CA ALA A 302 -12.49 16.64 -0.97
C ALA A 302 -11.33 17.07 -0.04
N ASN A 303 -10.22 16.34 -0.06
CA ASN A 303 -9.05 16.64 0.78
C ASN A 303 -8.17 17.78 0.23
N HIS A 304 -8.00 17.89 -1.09
CA HIS A 304 -6.90 18.67 -1.68
C HIS A 304 -7.32 19.73 -2.70
N ALA A 305 -8.59 19.80 -3.11
CA ALA A 305 -9.02 20.72 -4.17
C ALA A 305 -8.73 22.19 -3.84
N GLU A 306 -8.97 22.63 -2.60
CA GLU A 306 -8.69 24.00 -2.18
C GLU A 306 -7.20 24.34 -2.35
N TRP A 307 -6.32 23.46 -1.87
CA TRP A 307 -4.87 23.64 -1.97
C TRP A 307 -4.41 23.64 -3.44
N VAL A 308 -4.85 22.66 -4.24
CA VAL A 308 -4.49 22.57 -5.66
C VAL A 308 -4.92 23.83 -6.42
N ASN A 309 -6.14 24.32 -6.19
CA ASN A 309 -6.67 25.50 -6.88
C ASN A 309 -5.96 26.79 -6.46
N THR A 310 -5.57 26.90 -5.19
CA THR A 310 -4.93 28.10 -4.63
C THR A 310 -3.45 28.14 -4.97
N VAL A 311 -2.73 27.04 -4.75
CA VAL A 311 -1.27 26.97 -4.86
C VAL A 311 -0.82 26.68 -6.29
N LYS A 312 -1.65 25.97 -7.08
CA LYS A 312 -1.32 25.54 -8.45
C LYS A 312 0.04 24.83 -8.50
N PRO A 313 0.17 23.71 -7.77
CA PRO A 313 1.46 23.05 -7.59
C PRO A 313 2.08 22.64 -8.92
N ASN A 314 3.40 22.76 -9.02
CA ASN A 314 4.15 22.24 -10.14
C ASN A 314 4.30 20.72 -9.99
N LEU A 315 3.38 19.97 -10.59
CA LEU A 315 3.34 18.50 -10.54
C LEU A 315 4.01 17.85 -11.76
N GLY A 316 4.62 16.70 -11.53
CA GLY A 316 5.22 15.86 -12.58
C GLY A 316 4.21 15.37 -13.64
N PRO A 317 4.71 14.95 -14.83
CA PRO A 317 3.87 14.40 -15.88
C PRO A 317 3.15 13.13 -15.42
N GLY A 318 1.91 12.95 -15.86
CA GLY A 318 1.00 11.89 -15.43
C GLY A 318 0.32 12.19 -14.10
N ILE A 319 1.00 12.78 -13.12
CA ILE A 319 0.39 13.17 -11.83
C ILE A 319 -0.49 14.40 -12.00
N ARG A 320 0.03 15.42 -12.70
CA ARG A 320 -0.72 16.63 -13.04
C ARG A 320 -2.07 16.31 -13.68
N GLU A 321 -2.10 15.43 -14.67
CA GLU A 321 -3.30 15.07 -15.40
C GLU A 321 -4.30 14.33 -14.49
N ARG A 322 -3.83 13.39 -13.66
CA ARG A 322 -4.67 12.69 -12.67
C ARG A 322 -5.27 13.64 -11.63
N VAL A 323 -4.48 14.59 -11.14
CA VAL A 323 -4.94 15.61 -10.20
C VAL A 323 -5.98 16.51 -10.87
N GLN A 324 -5.72 16.98 -12.08
CA GLN A 324 -6.69 17.80 -12.84
C GLN A 324 -8.00 17.05 -13.08
N GLU A 325 -7.95 15.78 -13.48
CA GLU A 325 -9.13 14.92 -13.62
C GLU A 325 -9.90 14.78 -12.29
N ALA A 326 -9.18 14.58 -11.18
CA ALA A 326 -9.80 14.46 -9.86
C ALA A 326 -10.46 15.78 -9.42
N ILE A 327 -9.84 16.93 -9.67
CA ILE A 327 -10.42 18.23 -9.29
C ILE A 327 -11.61 18.59 -10.19
N ALA A 328 -11.53 18.26 -11.48
CA ALA A 328 -12.57 18.55 -12.47
C ALA A 328 -13.78 17.60 -12.39
N SER A 329 -13.69 16.47 -11.68
CA SER A 329 -14.82 15.54 -11.58
C SER A 329 -16.01 16.22 -10.89
N GLU A 330 -17.18 16.18 -11.53
CA GLU A 330 -18.43 16.66 -10.94
C GLU A 330 -18.83 15.76 -9.76
N ASP A 331 -19.53 16.33 -8.77
CA ASP A 331 -20.08 15.54 -7.67
C ASP A 331 -21.24 14.72 -8.23
N ASP A 332 -20.92 13.48 -8.58
CA ASP A 332 -21.73 12.69 -9.50
C ASP A 332 -23.04 12.24 -8.83
N SER A 333 -24.15 12.35 -9.57
CA SER A 333 -25.48 11.85 -9.14
C SER A 333 -25.50 10.35 -8.85
N ALA A 334 -24.41 9.63 -9.18
CA ALA A 334 -24.17 8.22 -8.96
C ALA A 334 -23.36 7.89 -7.69
N MET A 335 -22.99 8.85 -6.82
CA MET A 335 -22.15 8.55 -5.64
C MET A 335 -22.77 7.52 -4.69
N ASP A 336 -24.10 7.52 -4.52
CA ASP A 336 -24.80 6.51 -3.72
C ASP A 336 -24.66 5.11 -4.32
N ASP A 337 -24.74 5.00 -5.66
CA ASP A 337 -24.56 3.74 -6.37
C ASP A 337 -23.12 3.21 -6.28
N LEU A 338 -22.12 4.10 -6.33
CA LEU A 338 -20.71 3.74 -6.15
C LEU A 338 -20.44 3.20 -4.73
N HIS A 339 -21.02 3.83 -3.70
CA HIS A 339 -20.92 3.35 -2.32
C HIS A 339 -21.67 2.02 -2.11
N ALA A 340 -22.81 1.83 -2.77
CA ALA A 340 -23.55 0.57 -2.75
C ALA A 340 -22.69 -0.57 -3.33
N VAL A 341 -22.09 -0.38 -4.51
CA VAL A 341 -21.18 -1.36 -5.12
C VAL A 341 -20.02 -1.71 -4.18
N ARG A 342 -19.37 -0.71 -3.56
CA ARG A 342 -18.27 -0.96 -2.61
C ARG A 342 -18.73 -1.80 -1.42
N THR A 343 -19.91 -1.51 -0.86
CA THR A 343 -20.46 -2.19 0.31
C THR A 343 -20.87 -3.64 -0.01
N GLU A 344 -21.55 -3.84 -1.13
CA GLU A 344 -21.94 -5.14 -1.65
C GLU A 344 -20.71 -6.00 -1.95
N PHE A 345 -19.70 -5.45 -2.64
CA PHE A 345 -18.47 -6.16 -2.96
C PHE A 345 -17.71 -6.60 -1.71
N LYS A 346 -17.58 -5.73 -0.69
CA LYS A 346 -17.00 -6.10 0.61
C LYS A 346 -17.77 -7.25 1.27
N SER A 347 -19.09 -7.20 1.24
CA SER A 347 -19.96 -8.22 1.85
C SER A 347 -19.84 -9.55 1.10
N ALA A 348 -19.81 -9.52 -0.23
CA ALA A 348 -19.64 -10.69 -1.08
C ALA A 348 -18.27 -11.37 -0.83
N LEU A 349 -17.18 -10.60 -0.79
CA LEU A 349 -15.85 -11.16 -0.47
C LEU A 349 -15.78 -11.73 0.95
N ALA A 350 -16.39 -11.06 1.93
CA ALA A 350 -16.45 -11.58 3.30
C ALA A 350 -17.25 -12.90 3.38
N ALA A 351 -18.29 -13.07 2.56
CA ALA A 351 -19.03 -14.33 2.47
C ALA A 351 -18.23 -15.43 1.75
N LEU A 352 -17.44 -15.07 0.73
CA LEU A 352 -16.61 -16.01 -0.04
C LEU A 352 -15.48 -16.63 0.80
N LEU A 353 -14.97 -15.89 1.78
CA LEU A 353 -13.80 -16.26 2.60
C LEU A 353 -14.16 -16.89 3.96
N LYS A 354 -15.45 -17.16 4.22
CA LYS A 354 -15.91 -17.92 5.40
C LYS A 354 -15.82 -19.41 5.16
#